data_AF-A0A4Y8BVL2-F1
#
_entry.id   AF-A0A4Y8BVL2-F1
#
_cell.length_a   1.000
_cell.length_b   1.000
_cell.length_c   1.000
_cell.angle_alpha   90.00
_cell.angle_beta   90.00
_cell.angle_gamma   90.00
#
_symmetry.space_group_name_H-M   'P 1'
#
loop_
_entity.id
_entity.type
_entity.pdbx_description
1 polymer ?
#
loop_
_entity_poly.entity_id
_entity_poly.type
_entity_poly.pdbx_seq_one_letter_code
_entity_poly.pdbx_strand_id
1 'polypeptide(L)' 'LIRASLAFKIKDSIGIKNIEKKEEILKDYFFEKLKTIPNLILYAKNLKTRLPIFAFNIKGISPFDIAY' A
#
# COMPACT_ATOMS: atom_id res chain seq x y z
N LEU A 1 4.92 21.40 -16.71
CA LEU A 1 4.70 22.43 -15.66
C LEU A 1 3.23 22.52 -15.22
N ILE A 2 2.25 22.68 -16.13
CA ILE A 2 0.81 22.80 -15.78
C ILE A 2 0.24 21.59 -15.00
N ARG A 3 0.60 20.35 -15.39
CA ARG A 3 0.11 19.14 -14.71
C ARG A 3 0.64 19.00 -13.28
N ALA A 4 1.92 19.29 -13.07
CA ALA A 4 2.53 19.22 -11.76
C ALA A 4 1.91 20.26 -10.81
N SER A 5 1.75 21.52 -11.26
CA SER A 5 1.12 22.56 -10.44
C SER A 5 -0.34 22.24 -10.10
N LEU A 6 -1.09 21.64 -11.02
CA LEU A 6 -2.44 21.16 -10.74
C LEU A 6 -2.45 20.02 -9.72
N ALA A 7 -1.54 19.05 -9.83
CA ALA A 7 -1.43 17.95 -8.87
C ALA A 7 -1.12 18.45 -7.46
N PHE A 8 -0.23 19.44 -7.32
CA PHE A 8 0.04 20.08 -6.02
C PHE A 8 -1.20 20.78 -5.47
N LYS A 9 -1.91 21.58 -6.27
CA LYS A 9 -3.16 22.24 -5.83
C LYS A 9 -4.20 21.24 -5.33
N ILE A 10 -4.38 20.12 -6.03
CA ILE A 10 -5.32 19.07 -5.62
C ILE A 10 -4.86 18.43 -4.31
N LYS A 11 -3.59 18.03 -4.22
CA LYS A 11 -3.00 17.45 -2.99
C LYS A 11 -3.20 18.39 -1.80
N ASP A 12 -2.94 19.67 -1.97
CA ASP A 12 -3.06 20.67 -0.91
C ASP A 12 -4.53 20.89 -0.51
N SER A 13 -5.47 20.86 -1.47
CA SER A 13 -6.91 20.95 -1.18
C SER A 13 -7.45 19.76 -0.39
N ILE A 14 -6.87 18.57 -0.58
CA ILE A 14 -7.19 17.37 0.20
C ILE A 14 -6.55 17.46 1.59
N GLY A 15 -5.31 17.96 1.65
CA GLY A 15 -4.52 18.14 2.86
C GLY A 15 -3.73 16.88 3.25
N ILE A 16 -2.46 17.06 3.59
CA ILE A 16 -1.52 15.95 3.90
C ILE A 16 -2.03 15.07 5.04
N LYS A 17 -2.57 15.65 6.13
CA LYS A 17 -3.09 14.88 7.27
C LYS A 17 -4.25 13.94 6.90
N ASN A 18 -5.10 14.36 5.96
CA ASN A 18 -6.20 13.53 5.48
C ASN A 18 -5.70 12.38 4.61
N ILE A 19 -4.68 12.64 3.80
CA ILE A 19 -3.98 11.62 2.99
C ILE A 19 -3.35 10.60 3.94
N GLU A 20 -2.56 11.03 4.93
CA GLU A 20 -1.91 10.16 5.92
C GLU A 20 -2.94 9.30 6.67
N LYS A 21 -4.04 9.90 7.15
CA LYS A 21 -5.11 9.15 7.83
C LYS A 21 -5.73 8.10 6.91
N LYS A 22 -5.97 8.43 5.64
CA LYS A 22 -6.56 7.50 4.67
C LYS A 22 -5.58 6.38 4.33
N GLU A 23 -4.31 6.70 4.16
CA GLU A 23 -3.23 5.74 3.95
C GLU A 23 -3.13 4.77 5.13
N GLU A 24 -3.21 5.24 6.37
CA GLU A 24 -3.18 4.39 7.56
C GLU A 24 -4.34 3.40 7.60
N ILE A 25 -5.58 3.87 7.35
CA ILE A 25 -6.77 3.01 7.29
C ILE A 25 -6.62 1.92 6.22
N LEU A 26 -6.16 2.29 5.02
CA LEU A 26 -6.01 1.35 3.91
C LEU A 26 -4.83 0.39 4.13
N LYS A 27 -3.72 0.88 4.70
CA LYS A 27 -2.55 0.09 5.08
C LYS A 27 -2.96 -1.02 6.04
N ASP A 28 -3.66 -0.67 7.11
CA ASP A 28 -4.08 -1.62 8.13
C ASP A 28 -5.10 -2.62 7.58
N TYR A 29 -6.07 -2.14 6.80
CA TYR A 29 -7.03 -3.01 6.11
C TYR A 29 -6.32 -4.04 5.22
N PHE A 30 -5.41 -3.60 4.36
CA PHE A 30 -4.69 -4.49 3.45
C PHE A 30 -3.82 -5.48 4.23
N PHE A 31 -3.11 -5.01 5.26
CA PHE A 31 -2.26 -5.85 6.09
C PHE A 31 -3.04 -6.95 6.80
N GLU A 32 -4.22 -6.65 7.35
CA GLU A 32 -5.08 -7.67 7.95
C GLU A 32 -5.63 -8.66 6.92
N LYS A 33 -5.99 -8.20 5.71
CA LYS A 33 -6.45 -9.09 4.63
C LYS A 33 -5.35 -10.02 4.11
N LEU A 34 -4.10 -9.57 4.04
CA LEU A 34 -2.99 -10.44 3.65
C LEU A 34 -2.82 -11.64 4.58
N LYS A 35 -3.08 -11.48 5.89
CA LYS A 35 -2.98 -12.59 6.86
C LYS A 35 -3.99 -13.70 6.61
N THR A 36 -5.10 -13.42 5.91
CA THR A 36 -6.13 -14.40 5.62
C THR A 36 -5.84 -15.22 4.36
N ILE A 37 -4.82 -14.86 3.59
CA ILE A 37 -4.46 -15.56 2.35
C ILE A 37 -3.52 -16.73 2.69
N PRO A 38 -3.94 -18.00 2.45
CA PRO A 38 -3.09 -19.15 2.73
C PRO A 38 -1.80 -19.10 1.90
N ASN A 39 -0.71 -19.59 2.50
CA ASN A 39 0.60 -19.70 1.85
C ASN A 39 1.23 -18.37 1.39
N LEU A 40 0.66 -17.23 1.77
CA LEU A 40 1.23 -15.92 1.51
C LEU A 40 2.40 -15.64 2.46
N ILE A 41 3.51 -15.18 1.88
CA ILE A 41 4.72 -14.78 2.57
C ILE A 41 4.86 -13.27 2.40
N LEU A 42 4.50 -12.52 3.45
CA LEU A 42 4.65 -11.07 3.49
C LEU A 42 6.04 -10.69 4.00
N TYR A 43 6.80 -9.94 3.19
CA TYR A 43 8.11 -9.42 3.57
C TYR A 43 7.99 -8.22 4.53
N ALA A 44 8.93 -8.15 5.48
CA ALA A 44 8.96 -7.14 6.54
C ALA A 44 7.65 -7.03 7.35
N LYS A 45 6.98 -8.15 7.59
CA LYS A 45 5.70 -8.22 8.34
C LYS A 45 5.78 -7.69 9.79
N ASN A 46 6.98 -7.53 10.35
CA ASN A 46 7.19 -6.99 11.69
C ASN A 46 7.24 -5.45 11.72
N LEU A 47 7.44 -4.78 10.58
CA LEU A 47 7.46 -3.32 10.50
C LEU A 47 6.03 -2.79 10.38
N LYS A 48 5.45 -2.30 11.50
CA LYS A 48 4.08 -1.73 11.53
C LYS A 48 4.04 -0.24 11.17
N THR A 49 5.10 0.49 11.52
CA THR A 49 5.30 1.89 11.11
C THR A 49 6.07 1.91 9.79
N ARG A 50 5.33 1.94 8.68
CA ARG A 50 5.88 1.92 7.32
C ARG A 50 4.89 2.58 6.36
N LEU A 51 5.41 3.01 5.21
CA LEU A 51 4.59 3.37 4.05
C LEU A 51 3.73 2.17 3.61
N PRO A 52 2.55 2.41 3.00
CA PRO A 52 1.62 1.37 2.53
C PRO A 52 2.12 0.64 1.26
N ILE A 53 3.39 0.25 1.24
CA ILE A 53 4.02 -0.53 0.16
C ILE A 53 4.14 -1.96 0.68
N PHE A 54 3.66 -2.96 -0.05
CA PHE A 54 3.69 -4.36 0.38
C PHE A 54 4.39 -5.22 -0.67
N ALA A 55 5.42 -5.95 -0.23
CA ALA A 55 6.08 -6.97 -1.04
C ALA A 55 5.71 -8.33 -0.46
N PHE A 56 5.18 -9.23 -1.28
CA PHE A 56 4.80 -10.57 -0.85
C PHE A 56 4.99 -11.57 -1.99
N ASN A 57 5.02 -12.86 -1.62
CA ASN A 57 4.93 -13.99 -2.54
C ASN A 57 3.87 -14.97 -2.06
N ILE A 58 3.35 -15.81 -2.94
CA ILE A 58 2.48 -16.93 -2.57
C ILE A 58 3.24 -18.21 -2.90
N LYS A 59 3.40 -19.11 -1.91
CA LYS A 59 4.18 -20.34 -2.11
C LYS A 59 3.59 -21.16 -3.27
N GLY A 60 4.43 -21.54 -4.22
CA GLY A 60 4.04 -22.33 -5.38
C GLY A 60 3.48 -21.54 -6.56
N ILE A 61 3.42 -20.21 -6.47
CA ILE A 61 3.00 -19.33 -7.57
C ILE A 61 4.16 -18.39 -7.91
N SER A 62 4.50 -18.25 -9.18
CA SER A 62 5.49 -17.26 -9.61
C SER A 62 4.91 -15.86 -9.42
N PRO A 63 5.65 -14.89 -8.83
CA PRO A 63 5.15 -13.51 -8.72
C PRO A 63 4.82 -12.88 -10.08
N PHE A 64 5.48 -13.33 -11.16
CA PHE A 64 5.20 -12.86 -12.52
C PHE A 64 3.83 -13.32 -13.03
N ASP A 65 3.29 -14.44 -12.53
CA ASP A 65 1.95 -14.91 -12.88
C ASP A 65 0.85 -14.05 -12.21
N ILE A 66 1.19 -13.34 -11.13
CA ILE A 66 0.28 -12.46 -10.38
C ILE A 66 0.38 -11.01 -10.88
N ALA A 67 1.53 -10.61 -11.43
CA ALA A 67 1.83 -9.23 -11.81
C ALA A 67 1.23 -8.79 -13.15
N TYR A 68 0.43 -9.64 -13.82
CA TYR A 68 -0.13 -9.40 -15.14
C TYR A 68 -1.54 -8.80 -15.08
#